data_AF-A0A7K5YR41-F1
#
_entry.id   AF-A0A7K5YR41-F1
#
_cell.length_a   1.000
_cell.length_b   1.000
_cell.length_c   1.000
_cell.angle_alpha   90.00
_cell.angle_beta   90.00
_cell.angle_gamma   90.00
#
_symmetry.space_group_name_H-M   'P 1'
#
loop_
_entity.id
_entity.type
_entity.pdbx_description
1 polymer ?
#
loop_
_entity_poly.entity_id
_entity_poly.type
_entity_poly.pdbx_seq_one_letter_code
_entity_poly.pdbx_strand_id
1 'polypeptide(L)'
;SAAATMGSRHFPARTVLFEKESNGVTYRVPALLYLPCVAKLLAFAEERLSADDAHANLLVLRRGTVYGSYVEWEDMRVLETATLQHHRSMNPCPLYDEFTGTLFLFFITVLGRTPEAYQIVTGQNVTRLCCITSTDQGLSWSTATDLTQQVIGRAIKDWATFALGPGHGIQLRSGRLLVPAYSYHIDCKECFGQLCKTTPHSFAFYSDDHGRGWRFGEFIPNLQTGECQLVSVDEEDGSNVLYCNARSPLGFRVQALSTDDGAVFHGGQLVQRLVEPPHGCHGSVIGFPAPFVYLPSVATSSHPKPAKPKEGCLTPGHLSHVGGVMSVLGHPVVTPNPTAFFQAPTWVLYSHPTSSMSRVNMGVHLSTFPRDVESWTEPWVIYEGPSAYSDLAYMELPYNETSITGGPAIAFACLYENGTRSPYEQISFSMFTLHDVLQNIPLTVTAPQQDRGPPRRGKRERRSCLVS
;
A
#
# COMPACT_ATOMS: atom_id res chain seq x y z
N SER A 1 -14.50 4.47 41.27
CA SER A 1 -13.99 5.56 40.41
C SER A 1 -12.57 5.17 40.02
N ALA A 2 -12.43 4.47 38.89
CA ALA A 2 -11.14 4.17 38.30
C ALA A 2 -11.03 5.10 37.09
N ALA A 3 -10.34 6.22 37.27
CA ALA A 3 -9.95 7.07 36.17
C ALA A 3 -9.01 6.26 35.28
N ALA A 4 -9.52 5.78 34.15
CA ALA A 4 -8.68 5.28 33.07
C ALA A 4 -7.73 6.42 32.70
N THR A 5 -6.45 6.20 32.95
CA THR A 5 -5.39 7.09 32.52
C THR A 5 -5.44 7.12 30.99
N MET A 6 -6.05 8.15 30.41
CA MET A 6 -5.94 8.41 28.98
C MET A 6 -4.46 8.69 28.72
N GLY A 7 -3.72 7.68 28.25
CA GLY A 7 -2.36 7.86 27.75
C GLY A 7 -2.38 8.99 26.72
N SER A 8 -1.41 9.91 26.78
CA SER A 8 -1.33 11.00 25.82
C SER A 8 -1.31 10.41 24.40
N ARG A 9 -2.27 10.82 23.55
CA ARG A 9 -2.29 10.44 22.14
C ARG A 9 -0.99 10.91 21.49
N HIS A 10 -0.19 9.98 20.98
CA HIS A 10 1.05 10.28 20.29
C HIS A 10 0.77 10.51 18.81
N PHE A 11 1.25 11.62 18.26
CA PHE A 11 1.19 11.93 16.84
C PHE A 11 2.62 12.00 16.30
N PRO A 12 2.89 11.49 15.10
CA PRO A 12 4.21 11.63 14.48
C PRO A 12 4.53 13.09 14.18
N ALA A 13 5.83 13.39 14.04
CA ALA A 13 6.27 14.71 13.61
C ALA A 13 5.72 15.02 12.21
N ARG A 14 5.34 16.28 12.00
CA ARG A 14 4.65 16.73 10.78
C ARG A 14 5.33 17.94 10.16
N THR A 15 5.55 17.89 8.85
CA THR A 15 6.09 18.98 8.04
C THR A 15 5.10 19.34 6.95
N VAL A 16 4.72 20.61 6.82
CA VAL A 16 3.88 21.07 5.71
C VAL A 16 4.75 21.21 4.46
N LEU A 17 4.40 20.50 3.38
CA LEU A 17 5.17 20.54 2.12
C LEU A 17 4.54 21.46 1.07
N PHE A 18 3.22 21.47 1.02
CA PHE A 18 2.45 22.31 0.12
C PHE A 18 1.36 23.00 0.92
N GLU A 19 1.24 24.32 0.79
CA GLU A 19 0.29 25.12 1.56
C GLU A 19 -0.49 26.01 0.61
N LYS A 20 -1.78 26.16 0.88
CA LYS A 20 -2.64 27.07 0.14
C LYS A 20 -2.08 28.49 0.18
N GLU A 21 -2.02 29.11 -0.99
CA GLU A 21 -1.52 30.47 -1.15
C GLU A 21 -2.63 31.51 -0.92
N SER A 22 -2.20 32.73 -0.59
CA SER A 22 -3.09 33.88 -0.37
C SER A 22 -3.86 34.30 -1.64
N ASN A 23 -3.32 33.99 -2.82
CA ASN A 23 -3.94 34.24 -4.12
C ASN A 23 -5.05 33.22 -4.48
N GLY A 24 -5.24 32.17 -3.65
CA GLY A 24 -6.24 31.13 -3.85
C GLY A 24 -5.72 29.83 -4.45
N VAL A 25 -4.46 29.77 -4.91
CA VAL A 25 -3.83 28.54 -5.38
C VAL A 25 -3.82 27.51 -4.26
N THR A 26 -4.23 26.28 -4.57
CA THR A 26 -4.28 25.15 -3.63
C THR A 26 -3.54 23.96 -4.21
N TYR A 27 -2.95 23.16 -3.32
CA TYR A 27 -2.28 21.93 -3.68
C TYR A 27 -3.08 20.73 -3.21
N ARG A 28 -3.32 19.78 -4.10
CA ARG A 28 -4.17 18.61 -3.84
C ARG A 28 -3.61 17.35 -4.48
N VAL A 29 -4.20 16.20 -4.17
CA VAL A 29 -3.90 14.90 -4.79
C VAL A 29 -2.41 14.53 -4.62
N PRO A 30 -1.98 14.22 -3.37
CA PRO A 30 -0.60 13.86 -3.09
C PRO A 30 -0.22 12.55 -3.75
N ALA A 31 1.03 12.46 -4.21
CA ALA A 31 1.68 11.20 -4.55
C ALA A 31 3.12 11.19 -4.01
N LEU A 32 3.58 10.05 -3.52
CA LEU A 32 4.85 9.90 -2.83
C LEU A 32 5.59 8.67 -3.36
N LEU A 33 6.86 8.84 -3.72
CA LEU A 33 7.71 7.75 -4.18
C LEU A 33 9.04 7.77 -3.43
N TYR A 34 9.45 6.63 -2.88
CA TYR A 34 10.76 6.46 -2.26
C TYR A 34 11.74 5.80 -3.22
N LEU A 35 12.96 6.33 -3.29
CA LEU A 35 14.06 5.83 -4.10
C LEU A 35 15.13 5.24 -3.16
N PRO A 36 15.12 3.92 -2.91
CA PRO A 36 16.01 3.30 -1.93
C PRO A 36 17.48 3.43 -2.31
N CYS A 37 17.81 3.36 -3.60
CA CYS A 37 19.18 3.43 -4.12
C CYS A 37 19.94 4.72 -3.75
N VAL A 38 19.23 5.80 -3.44
CA VAL A 38 19.80 7.12 -3.10
C VAL A 38 19.16 7.76 -1.87
N ALA A 39 18.33 7.01 -1.13
CA ALA A 39 17.59 7.48 0.03
C ALA A 39 16.87 8.83 -0.21
N LYS A 40 16.11 8.93 -1.31
CA LYS A 40 15.32 10.13 -1.65
C LYS A 40 13.83 9.85 -1.68
N LEU A 41 13.04 10.84 -1.28
CA LEU A 41 11.60 10.89 -1.48
C LEU A 41 11.26 11.91 -2.57
N LEU A 42 10.31 11.57 -3.42
CA LEU A 42 9.70 12.47 -4.39
C LEU A 42 8.24 12.68 -4.00
N ALA A 43 7.90 13.89 -3.58
CA ALA A 43 6.54 14.27 -3.22
C ALA A 43 5.92 15.12 -4.34
N PHE A 44 4.86 14.62 -4.95
CA PHE A 44 4.12 15.26 -6.02
C PHE A 44 2.77 15.76 -5.53
N ALA A 45 2.25 16.80 -6.17
CA ALA A 45 0.88 17.28 -5.98
C ALA A 45 0.37 17.94 -7.27
N GLU A 46 -0.96 18.04 -7.39
CA GLU A 46 -1.60 18.97 -8.32
C GLU A 46 -1.51 20.38 -7.75
N GLU A 47 -1.06 21.32 -8.57
CA GLU A 47 -1.32 22.74 -8.39
C GLU A 47 -2.67 23.08 -9.03
N ARG A 48 -3.55 23.70 -8.24
CA ARG A 48 -4.88 24.12 -8.70
C ARG A 48 -5.09 25.61 -8.46
N LEU A 49 -5.76 26.29 -9.40
CA LEU A 49 -6.11 27.71 -9.27
C LEU A 49 -7.18 27.97 -8.19
N SER A 50 -7.92 26.93 -7.81
CA SER A 50 -8.73 26.87 -6.59
C SER A 50 -8.94 25.40 -6.19
N ALA A 51 -9.64 25.13 -5.09
CA ALA A 51 -9.88 23.76 -4.63
C ALA A 51 -10.71 22.88 -5.62
N ASP A 52 -11.37 23.49 -6.61
CA ASP A 52 -12.18 22.81 -7.62
C ASP A 52 -11.31 21.93 -8.54
N ASP A 53 -11.79 20.72 -8.83
CA ASP A 53 -11.12 19.72 -9.65
C ASP A 53 -10.93 20.19 -11.10
N ALA A 54 -11.88 20.96 -11.64
CA ALA A 54 -11.80 21.54 -12.98
C ALA A 54 -10.79 22.72 -13.06
N HIS A 55 -10.26 23.16 -11.92
CA HIS A 55 -9.25 24.22 -11.82
C HIS A 55 -7.83 23.69 -11.57
N ALA A 56 -7.61 22.38 -11.64
CA ALA A 56 -6.25 21.85 -11.77
C ALA A 56 -5.52 22.49 -12.96
N ASN A 57 -4.21 22.62 -12.82
CA ASN A 57 -3.37 23.33 -13.78
C ASN A 57 -2.15 22.48 -14.16
N LEU A 58 -1.21 22.35 -13.22
CA LEU A 58 0.10 21.73 -13.42
C LEU A 58 0.39 20.74 -12.28
N LEU A 59 1.43 19.93 -12.46
CA LEU A 59 1.97 19.09 -11.40
C LEU A 59 3.21 19.75 -10.80
N VAL A 60 3.37 19.64 -9.49
CA VAL A 60 4.54 20.12 -8.76
C VAL A 60 5.25 18.97 -8.05
N LEU A 61 6.54 19.16 -7.78
CA LEU A 61 7.43 18.20 -7.14
C LEU A 61 8.24 18.89 -6.04
N ARG A 62 8.40 18.23 -4.90
CA ARG A 62 9.50 18.45 -3.96
C ARG A 62 10.32 17.17 -3.83
N ARG A 63 11.64 17.34 -3.78
CA ARG A 63 12.61 16.24 -3.58
C ARG A 63 13.11 16.31 -2.15
N GLY A 64 13.05 15.20 -1.43
CA GLY A 64 13.49 15.08 -0.04
C GLY A 64 14.68 14.14 0.09
N THR A 65 15.72 14.54 0.80
CA THR A 65 16.83 13.64 1.18
C THR A 65 16.57 13.07 2.56
N VAL A 66 16.58 11.75 2.70
CA VAL A 66 16.29 11.05 3.95
C VAL A 66 17.57 10.90 4.78
N TYR A 67 17.53 11.37 6.02
CA TYR A 67 18.61 11.27 6.99
C TYR A 67 18.11 10.55 8.25
N GLY A 68 18.26 9.24 8.31
CA GLY A 68 17.72 8.44 9.42
C GLY A 68 16.24 8.74 9.65
N SER A 69 15.91 9.35 10.78
CA SER A 69 14.52 9.66 11.17
C SER A 69 14.01 11.04 10.75
N TYR A 70 14.67 11.78 9.85
CA TYR A 70 14.14 13.03 9.30
C TYR A 70 14.41 13.17 7.80
N VAL A 71 13.74 14.14 7.16
CA VAL A 71 13.85 14.43 5.72
C VAL A 71 14.11 15.91 5.50
N GLU A 72 15.11 16.23 4.69
CA GLU A 72 15.38 17.60 4.25
C GLU A 72 14.81 17.80 2.85
N TRP A 73 13.89 18.76 2.70
CA TRP A 73 13.15 19.00 1.47
C TRP A 73 13.74 20.16 0.67
N GLU A 74 13.96 19.92 -0.62
CA GLU A 74 14.28 20.96 -1.61
C GLU A 74 13.05 21.85 -1.88
N ASP A 75 13.31 23.01 -2.50
CA ASP A 75 12.26 23.90 -2.98
C ASP A 75 11.33 23.21 -3.99
N MET A 76 10.07 23.64 -3.97
CA MET A 76 9.06 23.16 -4.90
C MET A 76 9.42 23.55 -6.34
N ARG A 77 9.24 22.60 -7.26
CA ARG A 77 9.43 22.79 -8.70
C ARG A 77 8.16 22.44 -9.45
N VAL A 78 7.83 23.24 -10.46
CA VAL A 78 6.78 22.94 -11.43
C VAL A 78 7.31 21.95 -12.46
N LEU A 79 6.54 20.93 -12.78
CA LEU A 79 6.86 19.96 -13.83
C LEU A 79 6.32 20.44 -15.17
N GLU A 80 7.00 21.41 -15.77
CA GLU A 80 6.58 22.07 -17.03
C GLU A 80 6.42 21.09 -18.20
N THR A 81 7.16 19.98 -18.19
CA THR A 81 7.07 18.95 -19.24
C THR A 81 5.89 18.00 -19.06
N ALA A 82 5.25 17.96 -17.89
CA ALA A 82 4.12 17.11 -17.55
C ALA A 82 2.79 17.75 -17.99
N THR A 83 2.69 18.19 -19.26
CA THR A 83 1.50 18.90 -19.78
C THR A 83 1.25 18.60 -21.24
N LEU A 84 0.01 18.78 -21.68
CA LEU A 84 -0.37 18.86 -23.08
C LEU A 84 -1.01 20.22 -23.36
N GLN A 85 -0.79 20.76 -24.56
CA GLN A 85 -1.32 22.07 -24.94
C GLN A 85 -2.84 22.13 -24.73
N HIS A 86 -3.33 23.19 -24.07
CA HIS A 86 -4.74 23.41 -23.73
C HIS A 86 -5.37 22.38 -22.78
N HIS A 87 -4.59 21.53 -22.14
CA HIS A 87 -5.08 20.59 -21.14
C HIS A 87 -4.57 20.99 -19.74
N ARG A 88 -5.30 20.56 -18.71
CA ARG A 88 -4.83 20.55 -17.33
C ARG A 88 -4.28 19.18 -16.95
N SER A 89 -3.25 19.14 -16.13
CA SER A 89 -2.64 17.89 -15.63
C SER A 89 -3.16 17.52 -14.24
N MET A 90 -3.47 16.25 -14.03
CA MET A 90 -4.11 15.74 -12.81
C MET A 90 -3.63 14.32 -12.47
N ASN A 91 -3.89 13.87 -11.25
CA ASN A 91 -3.63 12.52 -10.74
C ASN A 91 -2.19 12.03 -10.97
N PRO A 92 -1.18 12.68 -10.35
CA PRO A 92 0.20 12.18 -10.42
C PRO A 92 0.27 10.75 -9.87
N CYS A 93 0.87 9.86 -10.65
CA CYS A 93 1.10 8.46 -10.31
C CYS A 93 2.55 8.07 -10.61
N PRO A 94 3.47 8.30 -9.64
CA PRO A 94 4.88 7.99 -9.81
C PRO A 94 5.15 6.49 -9.64
N LEU A 95 6.10 5.97 -10.40
CA LEU A 95 6.54 4.58 -10.36
C LEU A 95 8.06 4.53 -10.61
N TYR A 96 8.78 3.72 -9.85
CA TYR A 96 10.20 3.48 -10.06
C TYR A 96 10.42 2.07 -10.60
N ASP A 97 11.12 1.97 -11.73
CA ASP A 97 11.65 0.70 -12.21
C ASP A 97 13.07 0.54 -11.67
N GLU A 98 13.22 -0.28 -10.63
CA GLU A 98 14.49 -0.54 -9.95
C GLU A 98 15.51 -1.22 -10.86
N PHE A 99 15.06 -2.00 -11.85
CA PHE A 99 15.95 -2.72 -12.76
C PHE A 99 16.62 -1.81 -13.78
N THR A 100 15.91 -0.78 -14.26
CA THR A 100 16.45 0.16 -15.24
C THR A 100 16.90 1.48 -14.62
N GLY A 101 16.49 1.77 -13.38
CA GLY A 101 16.68 3.06 -12.73
C GLY A 101 15.79 4.17 -13.31
N THR A 102 14.78 3.81 -14.11
CA THR A 102 13.88 4.78 -14.75
C THR A 102 12.75 5.15 -13.80
N LEU A 103 12.54 6.45 -13.64
CA LEU A 103 11.34 6.99 -13.01
C LEU A 103 10.29 7.24 -14.08
N PHE A 104 9.09 6.76 -13.84
CA PHE A 104 7.90 7.10 -14.60
C PHE A 104 7.02 7.99 -13.72
N LEU A 105 6.50 9.07 -14.29
CA LEU A 105 5.38 9.79 -13.71
C LEU A 105 4.23 9.73 -14.71
N PHE A 106 3.26 8.89 -14.41
CA PHE A 106 1.99 8.85 -15.11
C PHE A 106 1.06 9.92 -14.56
N PHE A 107 0.21 10.45 -15.43
CA PHE A 107 -0.81 11.43 -15.07
C PHE A 107 -1.91 11.42 -16.13
N ILE A 108 -3.07 11.96 -15.78
CA ILE A 108 -4.07 12.28 -16.79
C ILE A 108 -3.97 13.73 -17.20
N THR A 109 -4.38 14.02 -18.43
CA THR A 109 -4.70 15.39 -18.82
C THR A 109 -6.12 15.49 -19.32
N VAL A 110 -6.77 16.63 -19.08
CA VAL A 110 -8.16 16.85 -19.51
C VAL A 110 -8.25 18.16 -20.28
N LEU A 111 -8.90 18.14 -21.43
CA LEU A 111 -9.04 19.31 -22.30
C LEU A 111 -9.75 20.47 -21.58
N GLY A 112 -9.07 21.62 -21.49
CA GLY A 112 -9.55 22.81 -20.83
C GLY A 112 -10.01 22.56 -19.40
N ARG A 113 -11.22 23.04 -19.08
CA ARG A 113 -11.87 22.88 -17.77
C ARG A 113 -13.06 21.93 -17.81
N THR A 114 -13.11 21.01 -18.78
CA THR A 114 -14.24 20.06 -18.91
C THR A 114 -14.40 19.25 -17.61
N PRO A 115 -15.55 19.37 -16.91
CA PRO A 115 -15.77 18.68 -15.65
C PRO A 115 -15.93 17.17 -15.83
N GLU A 116 -15.53 16.38 -14.82
CA GLU A 116 -15.75 14.93 -14.81
C GLU A 116 -17.23 14.58 -14.97
N ALA A 117 -18.11 15.25 -14.22
CA ALA A 117 -19.55 15.04 -14.29
C ALA A 117 -20.13 15.25 -15.69
N TYR A 118 -19.61 16.21 -16.46
CA TYR A 118 -20.02 16.41 -17.86
C TYR A 118 -19.66 15.19 -18.72
N GLN A 119 -18.45 14.68 -18.59
CA GLN A 119 -17.99 13.51 -19.33
C GLN A 119 -18.81 12.26 -18.95
N ILE A 120 -19.06 12.05 -17.65
CA ILE A 120 -19.88 10.93 -17.13
C ILE A 120 -21.31 10.96 -17.69
N VAL A 121 -21.93 12.13 -17.76
CA VAL A 121 -23.32 12.29 -18.23
C VAL A 121 -23.43 12.20 -19.75
N THR A 122 -22.45 12.74 -20.49
CA THR A 122 -22.53 12.84 -21.96
C THR A 122 -21.82 11.71 -22.69
N GLY A 123 -20.92 10.99 -22.03
CA GLY A 123 -20.00 10.04 -22.65
C GLY A 123 -18.92 10.70 -23.52
N GLN A 124 -18.80 12.04 -23.50
CA GLN A 124 -17.79 12.77 -24.27
C GLN A 124 -16.46 12.78 -23.52
N ASN A 125 -15.70 11.70 -23.69
CA ASN A 125 -14.41 11.53 -23.07
C ASN A 125 -13.34 12.41 -23.76
N VAL A 126 -12.76 13.33 -23.00
CA VAL A 126 -11.66 14.23 -23.41
C VAL A 126 -10.43 14.06 -22.52
N THR A 127 -10.37 12.97 -21.76
CA THR A 127 -9.25 12.62 -20.88
C THR A 127 -8.17 11.86 -21.65
N ARG A 128 -6.89 12.19 -21.40
CA ARG A 128 -5.72 11.56 -22.00
C ARG A 128 -4.83 10.93 -20.94
N LEU A 129 -4.25 9.77 -21.25
CA LEU A 129 -3.23 9.11 -20.45
C LEU A 129 -1.86 9.62 -20.89
N CYS A 130 -1.10 10.21 -19.99
CA CYS A 130 0.22 10.76 -20.28
C CYS A 130 1.29 10.18 -19.36
N CYS A 131 2.53 10.20 -19.83
CA CYS A 131 3.70 9.84 -19.04
C CYS A 131 4.86 10.78 -19.35
N ILE A 132 5.63 11.14 -18.32
CA ILE A 132 7.00 11.64 -18.44
C ILE A 132 7.96 10.70 -17.71
N THR A 133 9.22 10.70 -18.12
CA THR A 133 10.25 9.84 -17.53
C THR A 133 11.47 10.64 -17.08
N SER A 134 12.16 10.13 -16.08
CA SER A 134 13.43 10.67 -15.59
C SER A 134 14.43 9.54 -15.40
N THR A 135 15.68 9.79 -15.79
CA THR A 135 16.83 8.87 -15.60
C THR A 135 17.88 9.45 -14.66
N ASP A 136 17.58 10.59 -14.03
CA ASP A 136 18.47 11.37 -13.17
C ASP A 136 17.81 11.68 -11.81
N GLN A 137 17.01 10.73 -11.30
CA GLN A 137 16.41 10.80 -9.96
C GLN A 137 15.46 12.00 -9.78
N GLY A 138 14.72 12.33 -10.84
CA GLY A 138 13.71 13.39 -10.86
C GLY A 138 14.29 14.79 -10.96
N LEU A 139 15.56 14.94 -11.37
CA LEU A 139 16.18 16.24 -11.60
C LEU A 139 15.70 16.88 -12.91
N SER A 140 15.62 16.08 -13.97
CA SER A 140 15.05 16.46 -15.26
C SER A 140 14.06 15.40 -15.75
N TRP A 141 13.15 15.83 -16.63
CA TRP A 141 12.06 15.00 -17.11
C TRP A 141 11.93 15.12 -18.63
N SER A 142 11.57 14.01 -19.28
CA SER A 142 11.25 13.99 -20.69
C SER A 142 10.03 14.86 -21.00
N THR A 143 9.80 15.15 -22.28
CA THR A 143 8.52 15.68 -22.75
C THR A 143 7.39 14.67 -22.53
N ALA A 144 6.16 15.16 -22.30
CA ALA A 144 4.98 14.31 -22.16
C ALA A 144 4.77 13.44 -23.40
N THR A 145 4.52 12.16 -23.16
CA THR A 145 4.08 11.19 -24.17
C THR A 145 2.60 10.87 -23.92
N ASP A 146 1.74 11.11 -24.93
CA ASP A 146 0.33 10.69 -24.89
C ASP A 146 0.24 9.19 -25.26
N LEU A 147 -0.14 8.38 -24.27
CA LEU A 147 -0.25 6.93 -24.37
C LEU A 147 -1.68 6.47 -24.68
N THR A 148 -2.65 7.38 -24.76
CA THR A 148 -4.09 7.06 -24.86
C THR A 148 -4.39 6.13 -26.03
N GLN A 149 -3.90 6.48 -27.23
CA GLN A 149 -4.17 5.69 -28.43
C GLN A 149 -3.41 4.36 -28.45
N GLN A 150 -2.19 4.33 -27.92
CA GLN A 150 -1.34 3.15 -27.91
C GLN A 150 -1.84 2.10 -26.90
N VAL A 151 -2.30 2.54 -25.74
CA VAL A 151 -2.63 1.66 -24.60
C VAL A 151 -4.12 1.37 -24.50
N ILE A 152 -4.96 2.40 -24.61
CA ILE A 152 -6.43 2.26 -24.45
C ILE A 152 -7.08 2.02 -25.83
N GLY A 153 -6.61 2.73 -26.85
CA GLY A 153 -7.06 2.56 -28.24
C GLY A 153 -8.57 2.71 -28.37
N ARG A 154 -9.23 1.73 -29.02
CA ARG A 154 -10.67 1.79 -29.29
C ARG A 154 -11.57 1.72 -28.04
N ALA A 155 -11.07 1.13 -26.95
CA ALA A 155 -11.84 0.95 -25.72
C ALA A 155 -12.22 2.28 -25.07
N ILE A 156 -11.52 3.37 -25.39
CA ILE A 156 -11.80 4.72 -24.88
C ILE A 156 -13.24 5.17 -25.19
N LYS A 157 -13.88 4.63 -26.24
CA LYS A 157 -15.26 4.94 -26.64
C LYS A 157 -16.32 4.33 -25.72
N ASP A 158 -15.92 3.39 -24.88
CA ASP A 158 -16.77 2.74 -23.90
C ASP A 158 -16.53 3.31 -22.50
N TRP A 159 -15.64 4.30 -22.36
CA TRP A 159 -15.34 4.97 -21.10
C TRP A 159 -15.81 6.40 -21.19
N ALA A 160 -16.71 6.81 -20.28
CA ALA A 160 -17.14 8.19 -20.20
C ALA A 160 -15.98 9.12 -19.77
N THR A 161 -15.15 8.65 -18.84
CA THR A 161 -13.84 9.21 -18.48
C THR A 161 -13.06 8.14 -17.70
N PHE A 162 -11.80 8.37 -17.38
CA PHE A 162 -10.97 7.50 -16.54
C PHE A 162 -9.93 8.33 -15.78
N ALA A 163 -9.29 7.73 -14.79
CA ALA A 163 -8.21 8.35 -14.04
C ALA A 163 -7.23 7.30 -13.49
N LEU A 164 -6.08 7.79 -13.03
CA LEU A 164 -5.03 6.98 -12.41
C LEU A 164 -5.06 7.11 -10.90
N GLY A 165 -4.59 6.08 -10.20
CA GLY A 165 -4.44 6.00 -8.75
C GLY A 165 -5.51 6.79 -8.00
N PRO A 166 -5.18 7.98 -7.45
CA PRO A 166 -3.86 8.65 -7.50
C PRO A 166 -2.83 8.01 -6.57
N GLY A 167 -1.62 8.59 -6.47
CA GLY A 167 -0.54 8.07 -5.63
C GLY A 167 0.33 7.05 -6.36
N HIS A 168 1.17 6.31 -5.66
CA HIS A 168 2.22 5.49 -6.27
C HIS A 168 1.71 4.28 -7.10
N GLY A 169 2.46 3.96 -8.15
CA GLY A 169 2.42 2.64 -8.80
C GLY A 169 3.42 1.68 -8.15
N ILE A 170 3.39 0.41 -8.54
CA ILE A 170 4.27 -0.63 -7.95
C ILE A 170 5.06 -1.39 -9.03
N GLN A 171 6.20 -1.92 -8.64
CA GLN A 171 6.94 -2.93 -9.40
C GLN A 171 6.86 -4.26 -8.66
N LEU A 172 6.47 -5.32 -9.35
CA LEU A 172 6.50 -6.68 -8.82
C LEU A 172 7.92 -7.25 -8.87
N ARG A 173 8.19 -8.28 -8.04
CA ARG A 173 9.47 -9.02 -8.07
C ARG A 173 9.79 -9.61 -9.46
N SER A 174 8.76 -9.91 -10.25
CA SER A 174 8.89 -10.36 -11.64
C SER A 174 9.41 -9.29 -12.60
N GLY A 175 9.44 -8.03 -12.19
CA GLY A 175 9.77 -6.87 -13.01
C GLY A 175 8.58 -6.21 -13.69
N ARG A 176 7.40 -6.82 -13.62
CA ARG A 176 6.16 -6.19 -14.10
C ARG A 176 5.92 -4.88 -13.36
N LEU A 177 5.67 -3.83 -14.13
CA LEU A 177 5.28 -2.51 -13.64
C LEU A 177 3.76 -2.41 -13.65
N LEU A 178 3.17 -1.83 -12.59
CA LEU A 178 1.72 -1.71 -12.42
C LEU A 178 1.33 -0.28 -12.03
N VAL A 179 0.36 0.28 -12.73
CA VAL A 179 -0.24 1.59 -12.47
C VAL A 179 -1.73 1.39 -12.17
N PRO A 180 -2.19 1.62 -10.93
CA PRO A 180 -3.61 1.53 -10.61
C PRO A 180 -4.43 2.56 -11.37
N ALA A 181 -5.64 2.21 -11.77
CA ALA A 181 -6.53 3.09 -12.50
C ALA A 181 -8.00 2.73 -12.26
N TYR A 182 -8.90 3.61 -12.70
CA TYR A 182 -10.32 3.30 -12.79
C TYR A 182 -10.95 4.02 -13.97
N SER A 183 -12.03 3.45 -14.50
CA SER A 183 -12.82 4.05 -15.57
C SER A 183 -14.28 4.16 -15.18
N TYR A 184 -14.96 5.18 -15.70
CA TYR A 184 -16.41 5.25 -15.71
C TYR A 184 -16.91 4.55 -16.99
N HIS A 185 -17.15 3.25 -16.89
CA HIS A 185 -17.57 2.42 -18.02
C HIS A 185 -19.02 2.71 -18.40
N ILE A 186 -19.27 2.85 -19.71
CA ILE A 186 -20.59 3.08 -20.28
C ILE A 186 -21.28 1.73 -20.48
N ASP A 187 -22.16 1.37 -19.54
CA ASP A 187 -22.84 0.08 -19.55
C ASP A 187 -24.08 0.07 -20.46
N CYS A 188 -24.73 1.22 -20.63
CA CYS A 188 -25.93 1.32 -21.46
C CYS A 188 -26.03 2.66 -22.18
N LYS A 189 -25.92 2.62 -23.52
CA LYS A 189 -26.00 3.77 -24.44
C LYS A 189 -27.41 4.06 -24.95
N GLU A 190 -28.34 3.09 -24.86
CA GLU A 190 -29.59 3.11 -25.62
C GLU A 190 -30.84 3.14 -24.72
N CYS A 191 -30.94 4.14 -23.84
CA CYS A 191 -32.22 4.51 -23.25
C CYS A 191 -32.73 5.77 -23.94
N PHE A 192 -33.64 5.62 -24.91
CA PHE A 192 -34.21 6.75 -25.68
C PHE A 192 -33.15 7.66 -26.35
N GLY A 193 -32.02 7.08 -26.78
CA GLY A 193 -30.91 7.83 -27.41
C GLY A 193 -30.04 8.61 -26.43
N GLN A 194 -30.18 8.36 -25.11
CA GLN A 194 -29.35 8.95 -24.06
C GLN A 194 -28.63 7.87 -23.25
N LEU A 195 -27.46 8.27 -22.73
CA LEU A 195 -26.69 7.48 -21.77
C LEU A 195 -27.51 7.33 -20.49
N CYS A 196 -27.80 6.09 -20.08
CA CYS A 196 -28.61 5.84 -18.87
C CYS A 196 -27.85 5.12 -17.77
N LYS A 197 -26.67 4.55 -18.06
CA LYS A 197 -25.85 3.92 -17.03
C LYS A 197 -24.36 4.02 -17.33
N THR A 198 -23.66 4.64 -16.39
CA THR A 198 -22.21 4.72 -16.34
C THR A 198 -21.76 4.26 -14.94
N THR A 199 -20.89 3.26 -14.87
CA THR A 199 -20.48 2.66 -13.59
C THR A 199 -18.96 2.73 -13.43
N PRO A 200 -18.43 3.14 -12.27
CA PRO A 200 -16.98 3.16 -12.05
C PRO A 200 -16.45 1.76 -11.75
N HIS A 201 -15.35 1.40 -12.40
CA HIS A 201 -14.61 0.17 -12.18
C HIS A 201 -13.10 0.40 -12.14
N SER A 202 -12.45 -0.05 -11.08
CA SER A 202 -11.00 -0.08 -10.97
C SER A 202 -10.37 -1.21 -11.80
N PHE A 203 -9.14 -0.99 -12.22
CA PHE A 203 -8.30 -1.93 -12.96
C PHE A 203 -6.81 -1.50 -12.81
N ALA A 204 -5.90 -2.18 -13.50
CA ALA A 204 -4.49 -1.78 -13.55
C ALA A 204 -3.99 -1.68 -15.00
N PHE A 205 -3.19 -0.66 -15.30
CA PHE A 205 -2.26 -0.71 -16.43
C PHE A 205 -1.02 -1.48 -16.03
N TYR A 206 -0.44 -2.25 -16.95
CA TYR A 206 0.79 -3.00 -16.69
C TYR A 206 1.75 -3.02 -17.88
N SER A 207 3.03 -3.21 -17.58
CA SER A 207 4.11 -3.41 -18.55
C SER A 207 5.03 -4.54 -18.08
N ASP A 208 5.33 -5.46 -19.01
CA ASP A 208 6.24 -6.60 -18.80
C ASP A 208 7.62 -6.37 -19.42
N ASP A 209 7.84 -5.20 -20.03
CA ASP A 209 9.03 -4.89 -20.84
C ASP A 209 9.65 -3.54 -20.45
N HIS A 210 9.60 -3.22 -19.15
CA HIS A 210 10.20 -2.03 -18.54
C HIS A 210 9.68 -0.72 -19.16
N GLY A 211 8.37 -0.67 -19.40
CA GLY A 211 7.67 0.53 -19.88
C GLY A 211 7.77 0.77 -21.39
N ARG A 212 8.32 -0.15 -22.18
CA ARG A 212 8.34 -0.05 -23.65
C ARG A 212 6.95 -0.23 -24.27
N GLY A 213 6.15 -1.12 -23.69
CA GLY A 213 4.77 -1.39 -24.04
C GLY A 213 3.90 -1.47 -22.81
N TRP A 214 2.67 -0.94 -22.91
CA TRP A 214 1.69 -0.94 -21.83
C TRP A 214 0.38 -1.55 -22.29
N ARG A 215 -0.30 -2.21 -21.36
CA ARG A 215 -1.62 -2.83 -21.52
C ARG A 215 -2.47 -2.49 -20.29
N PHE A 216 -3.76 -2.81 -20.33
CA PHE A 216 -4.61 -2.78 -19.14
C PHE A 216 -5.28 -4.13 -18.91
N GLY A 217 -5.46 -4.48 -17.64
CA GLY A 217 -6.15 -5.70 -17.22
C GLY A 217 -7.67 -5.57 -17.26
N GLU A 218 -8.35 -6.65 -16.90
CA GLU A 218 -9.79 -6.65 -16.71
C GLU A 218 -10.21 -5.81 -15.49
N PHE A 219 -11.45 -5.33 -15.54
CA PHE A 219 -12.06 -4.55 -14.47
C PHE A 219 -12.42 -5.42 -13.26
N ILE A 220 -12.33 -4.84 -12.06
CA ILE A 220 -12.93 -5.46 -10.88
C ILE A 220 -14.44 -5.61 -11.12
N PRO A 221 -14.99 -6.84 -11.08
CA PRO A 221 -16.40 -7.05 -11.36
C PRO A 221 -17.26 -6.74 -10.13
N ASN A 222 -18.57 -6.96 -10.26
CA ASN A 222 -19.62 -6.99 -9.22
C ASN A 222 -19.85 -5.75 -8.31
N LEU A 223 -18.86 -4.90 -8.03
CA LEU A 223 -18.99 -3.71 -7.18
C LEU A 223 -18.49 -2.45 -7.88
N GLN A 224 -19.09 -1.31 -7.52
CA GLN A 224 -18.63 -0.01 -7.96
C GLN A 224 -17.32 0.34 -7.25
N THR A 225 -16.28 0.58 -8.04
CA THR A 225 -14.92 0.80 -7.53
C THR A 225 -14.27 1.98 -8.25
N GLY A 226 -13.74 2.93 -7.49
CA GLY A 226 -13.13 4.17 -8.00
C GLY A 226 -11.62 4.17 -7.84
N GLU A 227 -11.08 5.28 -7.31
CA GLU A 227 -9.65 5.43 -7.03
C GLU A 227 -9.12 4.26 -6.18
N CYS A 228 -7.97 3.72 -6.56
CA CYS A 228 -7.44 2.50 -5.93
C CYS A 228 -5.91 2.50 -5.90
N GLN A 229 -5.36 1.62 -5.06
CA GLN A 229 -3.93 1.30 -5.01
C GLN A 229 -3.72 -0.20 -4.88
N LEU A 230 -2.52 -0.64 -5.26
CA LEU A 230 -2.16 -2.04 -5.39
C LEU A 230 -1.03 -2.41 -4.44
N VAL A 231 -1.05 -3.64 -3.95
CA VAL A 231 0.04 -4.22 -3.16
C VAL A 231 0.24 -5.68 -3.53
N SER A 232 1.50 -6.08 -3.68
CA SER A 232 1.88 -7.49 -3.83
C SER A 232 1.88 -8.15 -2.46
N VAL A 233 1.12 -9.23 -2.27
CA VAL A 233 0.97 -9.93 -0.99
C VAL A 233 1.55 -11.34 -1.09
N ASP A 234 2.76 -11.47 -0.55
CA ASP A 234 3.50 -12.72 -0.41
C ASP A 234 3.07 -13.50 0.84
N GLU A 235 3.04 -14.83 0.73
CA GLU A 235 2.81 -15.76 1.84
C GLU A 235 4.04 -16.60 2.16
N GLU A 236 4.04 -17.24 3.33
CA GLU A 236 5.14 -18.13 3.77
C GLU A 236 5.34 -19.34 2.84
N ASP A 237 4.28 -19.79 2.16
CA ASP A 237 4.33 -20.90 1.19
C ASP A 237 4.93 -20.50 -0.17
N GLY A 238 5.31 -19.23 -0.33
CA GLY A 238 5.84 -18.66 -1.56
C GLY A 238 4.77 -18.28 -2.59
N SER A 239 3.48 -18.44 -2.27
CA SER A 239 2.41 -17.92 -3.11
C SER A 239 2.31 -16.40 -3.01
N ASN A 240 1.88 -15.76 -4.09
CA ASN A 240 1.62 -14.33 -4.15
C ASN A 240 0.23 -14.06 -4.73
N VAL A 241 -0.40 -12.98 -4.28
CA VAL A 241 -1.55 -12.38 -4.93
C VAL A 241 -1.36 -10.88 -5.03
N LEU A 242 -1.85 -10.30 -6.14
CA LEU A 242 -1.99 -8.86 -6.23
C LEU A 242 -3.29 -8.44 -5.53
N TYR A 243 -3.15 -7.63 -4.49
CA TYR A 243 -4.25 -7.06 -3.72
C TYR A 243 -4.55 -5.65 -4.25
N CYS A 244 -5.83 -5.34 -4.44
CA CYS A 244 -6.32 -4.00 -4.76
C CYS A 244 -7.21 -3.45 -3.64
N ASN A 245 -6.90 -2.24 -3.16
CA ASN A 245 -7.74 -1.48 -2.22
C ASN A 245 -8.44 -0.34 -2.97
N ALA A 246 -9.76 -0.40 -3.15
CA ALA A 246 -10.51 0.57 -3.95
C ALA A 246 -11.53 1.38 -3.15
N ARG A 247 -11.64 2.66 -3.50
CA ARG A 247 -12.70 3.57 -3.03
C ARG A 247 -14.05 3.07 -3.49
N SER A 248 -15.05 3.20 -2.62
CA SER A 248 -16.40 2.74 -2.90
C SER A 248 -17.46 3.67 -2.30
N PRO A 249 -18.62 3.83 -2.95
CA PRO A 249 -19.75 4.56 -2.40
C PRO A 249 -20.57 3.74 -1.37
N LEU A 250 -20.15 2.52 -1.04
CA LEU A 250 -20.91 1.56 -0.23
C LEU A 250 -20.64 1.66 1.28
N GLY A 251 -19.97 2.72 1.73
CA GLY A 251 -19.65 2.96 3.15
C GLY A 251 -18.44 2.19 3.67
N PHE A 252 -17.83 1.32 2.86
CA PHE A 252 -16.61 0.58 3.18
C PHE A 252 -15.71 0.45 1.95
N ARG A 253 -14.41 0.25 2.18
CA ARG A 253 -13.45 -0.08 1.12
C ARG A 253 -13.82 -1.38 0.43
N VAL A 254 -13.49 -1.47 -0.85
CA VAL A 254 -13.57 -2.72 -1.61
C VAL A 254 -12.17 -3.30 -1.76
N GLN A 255 -12.01 -4.56 -1.39
CA GLN A 255 -10.82 -5.36 -1.65
C GLN A 255 -11.09 -6.28 -2.84
N ALA A 256 -10.16 -6.37 -3.77
CA ALA A 256 -10.15 -7.40 -4.81
C ALA A 256 -8.76 -8.04 -4.92
N LEU A 257 -8.72 -9.30 -5.34
CA LEU A 257 -7.48 -10.07 -5.48
C LEU A 257 -7.31 -10.49 -6.94
N SER A 258 -6.06 -10.54 -7.41
CA SER A 258 -5.67 -11.08 -8.70
C SER A 258 -4.57 -12.11 -8.50
N THR A 259 -4.68 -13.24 -9.19
CA THR A 259 -3.72 -14.36 -9.16
C THR A 259 -2.81 -14.39 -10.40
N ASP A 260 -2.96 -13.41 -11.30
CA ASP A 260 -2.24 -13.26 -12.55
C ASP A 260 -1.62 -11.86 -12.71
N ASP A 261 -1.22 -11.29 -11.57
CA ASP A 261 -0.47 -10.04 -11.47
C ASP A 261 -1.17 -8.85 -12.16
N GLY A 262 -2.48 -8.73 -11.93
CA GLY A 262 -3.30 -7.59 -12.35
C GLY A 262 -3.91 -7.70 -13.74
N ALA A 263 -3.78 -8.84 -14.41
CA ALA A 263 -4.44 -9.06 -15.70
C ALA A 263 -5.94 -9.36 -15.53
N VAL A 264 -6.33 -10.09 -14.48
CA VAL A 264 -7.73 -10.38 -14.11
C VAL A 264 -7.91 -10.26 -12.60
N PHE A 265 -8.94 -9.52 -12.18
CA PHE A 265 -9.35 -9.44 -10.79
C PHE A 265 -10.56 -10.34 -10.50
N HIS A 266 -10.51 -11.04 -9.36
CA HIS A 266 -11.67 -11.70 -8.79
C HIS A 266 -12.69 -10.69 -8.26
N GLY A 267 -13.89 -11.18 -7.94
CA GLY A 267 -14.95 -10.32 -7.44
C GLY A 267 -14.60 -9.60 -6.13
N GLY A 268 -14.94 -8.32 -6.08
CA GLY A 268 -14.64 -7.46 -4.94
C GLY A 268 -15.43 -7.84 -3.69
N GLN A 269 -14.84 -7.62 -2.52
CA GLN A 269 -15.41 -7.83 -1.18
C GLN A 269 -15.37 -6.53 -0.38
N LEU A 270 -16.43 -6.25 0.38
CA LEU A 270 -16.45 -5.10 1.30
C LEU A 270 -15.63 -5.43 2.56
N VAL A 271 -14.73 -4.52 2.93
CA VAL A 271 -13.90 -4.65 4.13
C VAL A 271 -14.52 -3.85 5.27
N GLN A 272 -15.32 -4.51 6.12
CA GLN A 272 -16.13 -3.83 7.14
C GLN A 272 -15.31 -3.01 8.15
N ARG A 273 -14.02 -3.37 8.32
CA ARG A 273 -13.09 -2.66 9.20
C ARG A 273 -12.51 -1.39 8.61
N LEU A 274 -12.65 -1.18 7.30
CA LEU A 274 -12.14 0.01 6.61
C LEU A 274 -13.32 0.84 6.09
N VAL A 275 -13.75 1.79 6.91
CA VAL A 275 -14.91 2.65 6.64
C VAL A 275 -14.65 3.68 5.54
N GLU A 276 -15.71 4.08 4.83
CA GLU A 276 -15.73 5.18 3.88
C GLU A 276 -16.75 6.25 4.34
N PRO A 277 -16.45 7.56 4.21
CA PRO A 277 -17.47 8.59 4.32
C PRO A 277 -18.51 8.49 3.19
N PRO A 278 -19.63 9.23 3.23
CA PRO A 278 -20.75 9.04 2.29
C PRO A 278 -20.43 9.18 0.79
N HIS A 279 -19.37 9.92 0.44
CA HIS A 279 -18.89 10.06 -0.95
C HIS A 279 -17.56 9.33 -1.19
N GLY A 280 -17.10 8.57 -0.21
CA GLY A 280 -15.78 7.98 -0.14
C GLY A 280 -14.62 8.98 -0.12
N CYS A 281 -13.41 8.47 0.01
CA CYS A 281 -12.15 9.19 -0.06
C CYS A 281 -11.07 8.28 -0.65
N HIS A 282 -10.07 8.87 -1.32
CA HIS A 282 -8.87 8.11 -1.64
C HIS A 282 -8.15 7.72 -0.34
N GLY A 283 -7.51 6.56 -0.34
CA GLY A 283 -6.66 6.07 0.75
C GLY A 283 -5.52 5.25 0.15
N SER A 284 -4.41 5.16 0.88
CA SER A 284 -3.19 4.56 0.36
C SER A 284 -2.86 3.24 1.05
N VAL A 285 -2.32 2.28 0.28
CA VAL A 285 -1.92 0.96 0.78
C VAL A 285 -0.50 0.64 0.33
N ILE A 286 0.31 0.09 1.24
CA ILE A 286 1.66 -0.41 0.96
C ILE A 286 1.88 -1.76 1.64
N GLY A 287 2.70 -2.60 1.03
CA GLY A 287 3.15 -3.86 1.60
C GLY A 287 4.59 -3.75 2.08
N PHE A 288 4.93 -4.47 3.13
CA PHE A 288 6.29 -4.61 3.63
C PHE A 288 6.50 -6.01 4.20
N PRO A 289 7.74 -6.53 4.20
CA PRO A 289 8.03 -7.83 4.78
C PRO A 289 7.69 -7.86 6.28
N ALA A 290 6.97 -8.88 6.73
CA ALA A 290 6.70 -9.09 8.14
C ALA A 290 8.03 -9.16 8.92
N PRO A 291 8.15 -8.47 10.07
CA PRO A 291 9.36 -8.55 10.86
C PRO A 291 9.55 -9.99 11.37
N PHE A 292 10.78 -10.50 11.31
CA PHE A 292 11.17 -11.74 11.96
C PHE A 292 11.15 -11.55 13.49
N VAL A 293 9.96 -11.50 14.08
CA VAL A 293 9.83 -11.57 15.54
C VAL A 293 10.09 -13.03 15.89
N TYR A 294 11.20 -13.30 16.59
CA TYR A 294 11.42 -14.60 17.23
C TYR A 294 10.19 -14.95 18.06
N LEU A 295 9.30 -15.80 17.54
CA LEU A 295 8.34 -16.52 18.36
C LEU A 295 9.17 -17.20 19.47
N PRO A 296 8.90 -16.97 20.77
CA PRO A 296 9.64 -17.64 21.81
C PRO A 296 9.52 -19.14 21.56
N SER A 297 10.67 -19.78 21.34
CA SER A 297 10.77 -21.22 21.18
C SER A 297 9.90 -21.88 22.23
N VAL A 298 8.89 -22.63 21.77
CA VAL A 298 8.14 -23.54 22.63
C VAL A 298 9.20 -24.39 23.32
N ALA A 299 9.39 -24.16 24.61
CA ALA A 299 10.33 -24.90 25.42
C ALA A 299 9.91 -26.37 25.37
N THR A 300 10.52 -27.12 24.46
CA THR A 300 10.46 -28.57 24.46
C THR A 300 11.25 -29.00 25.69
N SER A 301 10.54 -29.22 26.78
CA SER A 301 11.08 -29.80 28.00
C SER A 301 11.61 -31.20 27.68
N SER A 302 12.89 -31.29 27.34
CA SER A 302 13.63 -32.54 27.39
C SER A 302 15.01 -32.25 27.97
N HIS A 303 15.06 -32.21 29.30
CA HIS A 303 16.32 -32.26 30.03
C HIS A 303 17.03 -33.59 29.73
N PRO A 304 18.26 -33.60 29.19
CA PRO A 304 19.16 -34.72 29.39
C PRO A 304 19.79 -34.56 30.77
N LYS A 305 19.60 -35.53 31.65
CA LYS A 305 20.31 -35.59 32.94
C LYS A 305 21.83 -35.61 32.69
N PRO A 306 22.64 -34.80 33.41
CA PRO A 306 24.09 -34.89 33.31
C PRO A 306 24.56 -36.16 34.05
N ALA A 307 25.31 -37.01 33.35
CA ALA A 307 26.02 -38.14 33.95
C ALA A 307 27.23 -37.61 34.74
N LYS A 308 27.39 -38.13 35.96
CA LYS A 308 28.50 -37.82 36.89
C LYS A 308 29.86 -38.23 36.29
N PRO A 309 30.95 -37.49 36.56
CA PRO A 309 32.29 -37.90 36.19
C PRO A 309 32.79 -39.01 37.12
N LYS A 310 33.39 -40.06 36.55
CA LYS A 310 34.23 -41.01 37.31
C LYS A 310 35.69 -40.64 37.08
N GLU A 311 36.37 -40.34 38.18
CA GLU A 311 37.82 -40.21 38.28
C GLU A 311 38.52 -41.54 37.95
N GLY A 312 39.71 -41.47 37.36
CA GLY A 312 40.54 -42.64 37.10
C GLY A 312 41.85 -42.37 36.38
N CYS A 313 42.84 -41.89 37.14
CA CYS A 313 44.28 -42.17 37.03
C CYS A 313 45.07 -41.75 35.77
N LEU A 314 45.97 -40.78 35.96
CA LEU A 314 47.11 -40.47 35.11
C LEU A 314 48.35 -41.24 35.60
N THR A 315 49.07 -41.90 34.68
CA THR A 315 50.54 -42.02 34.76
C THR A 315 51.16 -41.89 33.36
N PRO A 316 52.41 -41.39 33.24
CA PRO A 316 52.95 -40.86 31.98
C PRO A 316 54.00 -41.78 31.35
N GLY A 317 54.06 -41.83 30.02
CA GLY A 317 55.14 -42.53 29.34
C GLY A 317 55.16 -42.41 27.81
N HIS A 318 56.23 -41.76 27.34
CA HIS A 318 56.95 -41.97 26.09
C HIS A 318 56.50 -41.32 24.76
N LEU A 319 57.42 -40.47 24.27
CA LEU A 319 57.63 -40.04 22.90
C LEU A 319 57.78 -41.23 21.92
N SER A 320 57.21 -41.11 20.71
CA SER A 320 57.97 -40.98 19.44
C SER A 320 57.11 -41.24 18.18
N HIS A 321 57.02 -40.23 17.32
CA HIS A 321 57.36 -40.24 15.88
C HIS A 321 56.80 -41.30 14.88
N VAL A 322 56.28 -40.75 13.76
CA VAL A 322 56.28 -41.21 12.34
C VAL A 322 55.07 -42.00 11.80
N GLY A 323 54.33 -41.34 10.89
CA GLY A 323 54.08 -41.76 9.50
C GLY A 323 53.20 -42.98 9.20
N GLY A 324 52.07 -42.74 8.51
CA GLY A 324 51.32 -43.82 7.84
C GLY A 324 50.06 -43.33 7.14
N VAL A 325 50.05 -43.40 5.81
CA VAL A 325 48.91 -43.15 4.91
C VAL A 325 48.06 -44.43 4.79
N MET A 326 46.73 -44.36 4.96
CA MET A 326 45.72 -44.86 4.00
C MET A 326 44.27 -44.83 4.52
N SER A 327 43.43 -44.27 3.65
CA SER A 327 41.98 -44.42 3.42
C SER A 327 41.27 -45.64 4.00
N VAL A 328 40.11 -45.43 4.66
CA VAL A 328 38.98 -46.38 4.68
C VAL A 328 37.62 -45.67 4.85
N LEU A 329 36.75 -45.90 3.85
CA LEU A 329 35.28 -45.97 3.80
C LEU A 329 34.41 -44.75 4.17
N GLY A 330 33.71 -44.27 3.14
CA GLY A 330 32.65 -43.28 3.23
C GLY A 330 31.38 -43.81 3.88
N HIS A 331 30.75 -42.94 4.65
CA HIS A 331 29.33 -42.99 4.97
C HIS A 331 28.59 -42.02 4.03
N PRO A 332 27.39 -42.37 3.54
CA PRO A 332 26.64 -41.46 2.70
C PRO A 332 26.26 -40.25 3.54
N VAL A 333 26.81 -39.09 3.18
CA VAL A 333 26.34 -37.81 3.65
C VAL A 333 24.89 -37.70 3.20
N VAL A 334 23.97 -37.82 4.15
CA VAL A 334 22.60 -37.34 3.98
C VAL A 334 22.74 -35.86 3.69
N THR A 335 22.64 -35.49 2.42
CA THR A 335 22.50 -34.10 2.02
C THR A 335 21.27 -33.55 2.73
N PRO A 336 21.39 -32.49 3.54
CA PRO A 336 20.20 -31.83 4.05
C PRO A 336 19.39 -31.37 2.83
N ASN A 337 18.10 -31.69 2.82
CA ASN A 337 17.14 -31.11 1.88
C ASN A 337 17.41 -29.61 1.75
N PRO A 338 17.32 -29.02 0.54
CA PRO A 338 17.42 -27.58 0.41
C PRO A 338 16.39 -26.98 1.36
N THR A 339 16.89 -26.25 2.36
CA THR A 339 16.10 -25.44 3.28
C THR A 339 15.06 -24.71 2.44
N ALA A 340 13.78 -24.97 2.71
CA ALA A 340 12.70 -24.16 2.18
C ALA A 340 13.10 -22.69 2.43
N PHE A 341 13.27 -21.92 1.36
CA PHE A 341 13.50 -20.49 1.49
C PHE A 341 12.25 -19.92 2.12
N PHE A 342 12.29 -19.66 3.44
CA PHE A 342 11.21 -18.99 4.14
C PHE A 342 11.14 -17.56 3.63
N GLN A 343 10.16 -17.28 2.77
CA GLN A 343 9.81 -15.93 2.38
C GLN A 343 9.03 -15.31 3.53
N ALA A 344 9.46 -14.15 4.02
CA ALA A 344 8.69 -13.41 5.01
C ALA A 344 7.34 -13.03 4.37
N PRO A 345 6.20 -13.34 5.02
CA PRO A 345 4.90 -12.96 4.51
C PRO A 345 4.79 -11.43 4.48
N THR A 346 3.89 -10.91 3.65
CA THR A 346 3.67 -9.46 3.55
C THR A 346 2.69 -8.99 4.62
N TRP A 347 3.12 -8.02 5.44
CA TRP A 347 2.20 -7.19 6.21
C TRP A 347 1.82 -5.96 5.38
N VAL A 348 0.62 -5.43 5.63
CA VAL A 348 0.07 -4.33 4.84
C VAL A 348 -0.32 -3.18 5.75
N LEU A 349 0.10 -1.98 5.37
CA LEU A 349 -0.26 -0.73 6.02
C LEU A 349 -1.21 0.07 5.14
N TYR A 350 -2.23 0.69 5.74
CA TYR A 350 -3.24 1.48 5.03
C TYR A 350 -3.53 2.80 5.72
N SER A 351 -3.52 3.92 4.96
CA SER A 351 -3.85 5.25 5.48
C SER A 351 -5.13 5.82 4.87
N HIS A 352 -6.02 6.33 5.72
CA HIS A 352 -7.31 6.90 5.32
C HIS A 352 -8.00 7.65 6.48
N PRO A 353 -8.90 8.63 6.21
CA PRO A 353 -9.79 9.19 7.22
C PRO A 353 -10.57 8.13 8.00
N THR A 354 -10.65 8.24 9.33
CA THR A 354 -11.24 7.17 10.17
C THR A 354 -12.73 7.35 10.45
N SER A 355 -13.36 8.39 9.93
CA SER A 355 -14.78 8.70 10.16
C SER A 355 -15.65 8.21 9.02
N SER A 356 -16.71 7.46 9.34
CA SER A 356 -17.75 7.04 8.39
C SER A 356 -18.67 8.19 7.95
N MET A 357 -18.52 9.39 8.53
CA MET A 357 -19.41 10.53 8.28
C MET A 357 -18.75 11.64 7.47
N SER A 358 -17.44 11.80 7.58
CA SER A 358 -16.71 12.92 6.98
C SER A 358 -15.22 12.62 6.82
N ARG A 359 -14.56 13.40 5.96
CA ARG A 359 -13.11 13.34 5.73
C ARG A 359 -12.36 14.03 6.89
N VAL A 360 -12.22 13.30 7.99
CA VAL A 360 -11.52 13.74 9.21
C VAL A 360 -10.75 12.60 9.84
N ASN A 361 -9.74 12.96 10.63
CA ASN A 361 -8.87 12.09 11.39
C ASN A 361 -8.09 11.12 10.48
N MET A 362 -6.92 11.52 10.01
CA MET A 362 -6.08 10.63 9.20
C MET A 362 -5.56 9.52 10.10
N GLY A 363 -5.90 8.28 9.78
CA GLY A 363 -5.49 7.11 10.53
C GLY A 363 -4.69 6.13 9.70
N VAL A 364 -3.91 5.32 10.39
CA VAL A 364 -3.12 4.23 9.83
C VAL A 364 -3.62 2.91 10.43
N HIS A 365 -3.94 1.95 9.57
CA HIS A 365 -4.36 0.60 9.93
C HIS A 365 -3.27 -0.39 9.52
N LEU A 366 -3.15 -1.48 10.26
CA LEU A 366 -2.24 -2.58 9.97
C LEU A 366 -3.06 -3.84 9.70
N SER A 367 -2.62 -4.64 8.74
CA SER A 367 -3.03 -6.03 8.60
C SER A 367 -1.79 -6.94 8.60
N THR A 368 -1.84 -7.99 9.40
CA THR A 368 -0.81 -9.04 9.47
C THR A 368 -1.16 -10.27 8.63
N PHE A 369 -2.39 -10.33 8.11
CA PHE A 369 -2.94 -11.40 7.27
C PHE A 369 -3.86 -10.79 6.18
N PRO A 370 -3.31 -9.97 5.26
CA PRO A 370 -4.09 -9.08 4.37
C PRO A 370 -5.05 -9.78 3.42
N ARG A 371 -4.93 -11.10 3.20
CA ARG A 371 -5.93 -11.87 2.43
C ARG A 371 -7.26 -12.03 3.19
N ASP A 372 -7.23 -11.98 4.52
CA ASP A 372 -8.42 -12.00 5.37
C ASP A 372 -8.93 -10.57 5.60
N VAL A 373 -10.15 -10.29 5.15
CA VAL A 373 -10.80 -8.97 5.29
C VAL A 373 -11.02 -8.57 6.76
N GLU A 374 -11.02 -9.52 7.69
CA GLU A 374 -11.19 -9.27 9.13
C GLU A 374 -9.88 -8.99 9.87
N SER A 375 -8.73 -9.11 9.18
CA SER A 375 -7.39 -8.97 9.78
C SER A 375 -6.99 -7.54 10.11
N TRP A 376 -7.72 -6.54 9.61
CA TRP A 376 -7.41 -5.13 9.83
C TRP A 376 -7.58 -4.73 11.30
N THR A 377 -6.60 -4.02 11.83
CA THR A 377 -6.64 -3.45 13.18
C THR A 377 -7.54 -2.22 13.23
N GLU A 378 -7.85 -1.74 14.43
CA GLU A 378 -8.29 -0.35 14.64
C GLU A 378 -7.17 0.63 14.22
N PRO A 379 -7.51 1.88 13.83
CA PRO A 379 -6.51 2.84 13.38
C PRO A 379 -5.73 3.47 14.52
N TRP A 380 -4.43 3.71 14.28
CA TRP A 380 -3.70 4.78 14.95
C TRP A 380 -3.96 6.09 14.21
N VAL A 381 -4.61 7.07 14.88
CA VAL A 381 -4.82 8.41 14.31
C VAL A 381 -3.52 9.20 14.33
N ILE A 382 -2.97 9.48 13.15
CA ILE A 382 -1.72 10.24 12.98
C ILE A 382 -1.97 11.75 12.83
N TYR A 383 -3.21 12.16 12.55
CA TYR A 383 -3.60 13.56 12.53
C TYR A 383 -5.08 13.73 12.86
N GLU A 384 -5.39 14.54 13.87
CA GLU A 384 -6.77 14.91 14.22
C GLU A 384 -7.24 16.14 13.46
N GLY A 385 -8.45 16.06 12.89
CA GLY A 385 -9.09 17.14 12.13
C GLY A 385 -9.29 16.85 10.65
N PRO A 386 -9.71 17.86 9.87
CA PRO A 386 -9.94 17.74 8.43
C PRO A 386 -8.76 17.12 7.69
N SER A 387 -8.98 15.94 7.10
CA SER A 387 -7.95 15.20 6.34
C SER A 387 -8.59 14.36 5.25
N ALA A 388 -7.91 14.21 4.11
CA ALA A 388 -8.48 13.56 2.94
C ALA A 388 -7.48 12.60 2.26
N TYR A 389 -7.00 12.92 1.06
CA TYR A 389 -6.21 11.97 0.27
C TYR A 389 -4.86 11.75 0.96
N SER A 390 -4.32 10.54 0.86
CA SER A 390 -2.98 10.19 1.36
C SER A 390 -2.23 9.32 0.36
N ASP A 391 -0.90 9.28 0.49
CA ASP A 391 -0.01 8.34 -0.16
C ASP A 391 1.13 7.91 0.79
N LEU A 392 1.35 6.60 0.90
CA LEU A 392 2.34 5.98 1.78
C LEU A 392 3.58 5.55 0.99
N ALA A 393 4.73 5.51 1.68
CA ALA A 393 5.93 4.85 1.19
C ALA A 393 6.59 4.03 2.30
N TYR A 394 7.01 2.82 1.97
CA TYR A 394 7.82 1.96 2.84
C TYR A 394 9.31 2.29 2.65
N MET A 395 10.05 2.32 3.76
CA MET A 395 11.48 2.60 3.78
C MET A 395 12.18 1.67 4.77
N GLU A 396 13.36 1.19 4.37
CA GLU A 396 14.32 0.57 5.27
C GLU A 396 15.40 1.59 5.63
N LEU A 397 15.40 2.06 6.87
CA LEU A 397 16.38 3.03 7.32
C LEU A 397 17.69 2.33 7.71
N PRO A 398 18.83 2.81 7.21
CA PRO A 398 20.13 2.34 7.67
C PRO A 398 20.28 2.65 9.17
N TYR A 399 20.94 1.73 9.84
CA TYR A 399 20.96 1.63 11.29
C TYR A 399 21.86 2.68 11.99
N ASN A 400 21.39 3.22 13.13
CA ASN A 400 22.23 3.84 14.17
C ASN A 400 22.31 2.87 15.39
N GLU A 401 23.48 2.80 16.02
CA GLU A 401 24.07 1.78 16.93
C GLU A 401 23.23 0.99 18.00
N THR A 402 21.88 1.01 18.08
CA THR A 402 21.11 0.50 19.27
C THR A 402 20.04 -0.62 19.16
N SER A 403 19.84 -1.32 18.03
CA SER A 403 19.08 -2.59 17.91
C SER A 403 19.87 -3.85 18.25
N ILE A 404 19.23 -4.70 19.06
CA ILE A 404 19.69 -6.02 19.49
C ILE A 404 19.64 -7.06 18.34
N THR A 405 18.97 -6.77 17.22
CA THR A 405 18.73 -7.73 16.12
C THR A 405 19.56 -7.52 14.85
N GLY A 406 20.35 -6.45 14.75
CA GLY A 406 21.31 -6.24 13.66
C GLY A 406 20.73 -5.98 12.25
N GLY A 407 19.43 -5.71 12.10
CA GLY A 407 18.76 -5.41 10.81
C GLY A 407 18.35 -3.93 10.64
N PRO A 408 17.95 -3.51 9.41
CA PRO A 408 17.46 -2.16 9.14
C PRO A 408 16.16 -1.86 9.90
N ALA A 409 15.92 -0.58 10.21
CA ALA A 409 14.69 -0.16 10.88
C ALA A 409 13.58 0.07 9.85
N ILE A 410 12.43 -0.58 10.04
CA ILE A 410 11.24 -0.38 9.20
C ILE A 410 10.62 0.96 9.53
N ALA A 411 10.53 1.84 8.52
CA ALA A 411 9.89 3.13 8.60
C ALA A 411 8.90 3.34 7.45
N PHE A 412 8.00 4.28 7.68
CA PHE A 412 6.95 4.66 6.76
C PHE A 412 6.90 6.17 6.64
N ALA A 413 6.72 6.63 5.42
CA ALA A 413 6.38 8.00 5.12
C ALA A 413 4.91 8.08 4.71
N CYS A 414 4.23 9.13 5.14
CA CYS A 414 2.85 9.41 4.76
C CYS A 414 2.73 10.87 4.31
N LEU A 415 2.28 11.08 3.09
CA LEU A 415 1.95 12.38 2.53
C LEU A 415 0.43 12.50 2.44
N TYR A 416 -0.17 13.52 3.04
CA TYR A 416 -1.63 13.59 3.13
C TYR A 416 -2.20 15.01 3.14
N GLU A 417 -3.39 15.16 2.56
CA GLU A 417 -4.18 16.39 2.59
C GLU A 417 -4.74 16.63 3.99
N ASN A 418 -4.59 17.85 4.50
CA ASN A 418 -5.13 18.21 5.81
C ASN A 418 -5.37 19.73 5.97
N GLY A 419 -5.95 20.12 7.10
CA GLY A 419 -6.07 21.52 7.49
C GLY A 419 -6.87 21.72 8.76
N THR A 420 -7.05 22.98 9.14
CA THR A 420 -7.79 23.36 10.35
C THR A 420 -9.30 23.40 10.13
N ARG A 421 -9.73 23.93 8.98
CA ARG A 421 -11.17 24.07 8.62
C ARG A 421 -11.58 23.17 7.48
N SER A 422 -10.65 22.88 6.57
CA SER A 422 -10.86 22.07 5.37
C SER A 422 -9.64 21.19 5.16
N PRO A 423 -9.80 19.96 4.64
CA PRO A 423 -8.66 19.12 4.30
C PRO A 423 -7.82 19.67 3.15
N TYR A 424 -8.28 20.72 2.44
CA TYR A 424 -7.64 21.26 1.24
C TYR A 424 -6.81 22.53 1.51
N GLU A 425 -6.44 22.77 2.77
CA GLU A 425 -5.61 23.92 3.14
C GLU A 425 -4.12 23.63 2.93
N GLN A 426 -3.69 22.37 3.07
CA GLN A 426 -2.29 21.97 2.98
C GLN A 426 -2.14 20.48 2.69
N ILE A 427 -0.94 20.09 2.24
CA ILE A 427 -0.46 18.71 2.19
C ILE A 427 0.72 18.59 3.15
N SER A 428 0.58 17.72 4.14
CA SER A 428 1.61 17.47 5.14
C SER A 428 2.29 16.13 4.93
N PHE A 429 3.54 16.08 5.33
CA PHE A 429 4.38 14.90 5.42
C PHE A 429 4.53 14.49 6.88
N SER A 430 4.47 13.18 7.14
CA SER A 430 4.81 12.58 8.43
C SER A 430 5.64 11.33 8.20
N MET A 431 6.55 11.05 9.14
CA MET A 431 7.36 9.85 9.14
C MET A 431 7.29 9.17 10.50
N PHE A 432 7.16 7.86 10.50
CA PHE A 432 7.04 7.03 11.70
C PHE A 432 7.56 5.62 11.45
N THR A 433 7.86 4.89 12.51
CA THR A 433 8.44 3.54 12.46
C THR A 433 7.39 2.46 12.68
N LEU A 434 7.72 1.21 12.36
CA LEU A 434 6.90 0.07 12.77
C LEU A 434 6.75 -0.02 14.29
N HIS A 435 7.75 0.42 15.05
CA HIS A 435 7.64 0.49 16.51
C HIS A 435 6.52 1.45 16.93
N ASP A 436 6.44 2.64 16.32
CA ASP A 436 5.38 3.61 16.61
C ASP A 436 4.00 3.03 16.25
N VAL A 437 3.89 2.36 15.10
CA VAL A 437 2.65 1.69 14.68
C VAL A 437 2.22 0.64 15.71
N LEU A 438 3.12 -0.27 16.09
CA LEU A 438 2.81 -1.36 17.03
C LEU A 438 2.53 -0.88 18.45
N GLN A 439 3.08 0.25 18.87
CA GLN A 439 2.78 0.86 20.17
C GLN A 439 1.40 1.52 20.20
N ASN A 440 0.95 2.07 19.08
CA ASN A 440 -0.30 2.82 19.00
C ASN A 440 -1.48 2.00 18.45
N ILE A 441 -1.22 0.84 17.85
CA ILE A 441 -2.23 -0.12 17.38
C ILE A 441 -2.20 -1.34 18.31
N PRO A 442 -3.25 -1.58 19.12
CA PRO A 442 -3.32 -2.78 19.95
C PRO A 442 -3.50 -4.00 19.06
N LEU A 443 -2.44 -4.81 18.90
CA LEU A 443 -2.57 -6.14 18.30
C LEU A 443 -3.38 -7.03 19.25
N THR A 444 -4.65 -7.25 18.93
CA THR A 444 -5.43 -8.29 19.58
C THR A 444 -4.83 -9.64 19.20
N VAL A 445 -4.12 -10.27 20.14
CA VAL A 445 -3.70 -11.67 20.01
C VAL A 445 -4.95 -12.54 20.10
N THR A 446 -5.68 -12.70 18.99
CA THR A 446 -6.69 -13.74 18.87
C THR A 446 -5.97 -15.08 18.77
N ALA A 447 -5.80 -15.74 19.91
CA ALA A 447 -5.46 -17.17 19.91
C ALA A 447 -6.51 -17.92 19.07
N PRO A 448 -6.12 -18.92 18.25
CA PRO A 448 -7.09 -19.73 17.54
C PRO A 448 -8.05 -20.33 18.56
N GLN A 449 -9.36 -20.08 18.41
CA GLN A 449 -10.36 -20.75 19.22
C GLN A 449 -10.21 -22.25 18.98
N GLN A 450 -9.64 -22.96 19.95
CA GLN A 450 -9.75 -24.41 20.00
C GLN A 450 -11.23 -24.74 20.01
N ASP A 451 -11.62 -25.45 18.96
CA ASP A 451 -12.94 -25.98 18.67
C ASP A 451 -13.50 -26.68 19.92
N ARG A 452 -14.28 -25.94 20.73
CA ARG A 452 -15.02 -26.52 21.84
C ARG A 452 -16.23 -27.19 21.22
N GLY A 453 -16.10 -28.50 20.98
CA GLY A 453 -17.16 -29.36 20.49
C GLY A 453 -18.48 -29.18 21.26
N PRO A 454 -19.62 -29.55 20.65
CA PRO A 454 -20.94 -29.14 21.10
C PRO A 454 -21.26 -29.69 22.50
N PRO A 455 -21.99 -28.92 23.33
CA PRO A 455 -22.32 -29.34 24.68
C PRO A 455 -23.23 -30.58 24.64
N ARG A 456 -22.83 -31.63 25.38
CA ARG A 456 -23.62 -32.84 25.58
C ARG A 456 -24.99 -32.48 26.18
N ARG A 457 -26.06 -32.77 25.44
CA ARG A 457 -27.45 -32.71 25.93
C ARG A 457 -27.63 -33.66 27.12
N GLY A 458 -27.81 -33.10 28.31
CA GLY A 458 -28.27 -33.85 29.49
C GLY A 458 -29.72 -34.32 29.30
N LYS A 459 -29.96 -35.63 29.50
CA LYS A 459 -31.29 -36.22 29.54
C LYS A 459 -32.11 -35.58 30.67
N ARG A 460 -33.23 -34.96 30.33
CA ARG A 460 -34.24 -34.51 31.31
C ARG A 460 -35.25 -35.64 31.49
N GLU A 461 -35.20 -36.28 32.66
CA GLU A 461 -36.22 -37.26 33.07
C GLU A 461 -37.58 -36.57 33.22
N ARG A 462 -38.60 -37.21 32.62
CA ARG A 462 -40.01 -36.89 32.81
C ARG A 462 -40.45 -37.33 34.20
N ARG A 463 -41.11 -36.45 34.95
CA ARG A 463 -42.15 -36.87 35.90
C ARG A 463 -43.45 -36.16 35.55
N SER A 464 -44.44 -36.98 35.25
CA SER A 464 -45.83 -36.61 34.99
C SER A 464 -46.63 -36.48 36.28
N CYS A 465 -47.87 -36.02 36.10
CA CYS A 465 -49.03 -36.05 37.02
C CYS A 465 -49.22 -34.79 37.88
N LEU A 466 -50.40 -34.21 38.05
CA LEU A 466 -51.76 -34.50 37.54
C LEU A 466 -52.63 -33.26 37.79
N VAL A 467 -53.64 -33.11 36.92
CA VAL A 467 -54.85 -32.27 36.93
C VAL A 467 -55.37 -31.79 38.30
N SER A 468 -55.67 -30.48 38.40
CA SER A 468 -56.99 -29.91 38.73
C SER A 468 -57.05 -28.47 38.28
#